data_AF-A0A183DI81-F1
#
_entry.id   AF-A0A183DI81-F1
#
_cell.length_a   1.000
_cell.length_b   1.000
_cell.length_c   1.000
_cell.angle_alpha   90.00
_cell.angle_beta   90.00
_cell.angle_gamma   90.00
#
_symmetry.space_group_name_H-M   'P 1'
#
loop_
_entity.id
_entity.type
_entity.pdbx_description
1 polymer ?
#
loop_
_entity_poly.entity_id
_entity_poly.type
_entity_poly.pdbx_seq_one_letter_code
_entity_poly.pdbx_strand_id
1 'polypeptide(L)'
;MGDYNRSLKEIVNAELQRELVVLEDQEGGVNCKFGVIYALKTQHSDMQMFSNEHGDENFERFIKLLGQRIELQNWGSYRGGLDTFCTS
;
A
#
# COMPACT_ATOMS: atom_id res chain seq x y z
N MET A 1 35.57 1.43 -32.63
CA MET A 1 34.31 0.69 -32.45
C MET A 1 34.53 -0.21 -31.25
N GLY A 2 33.92 0.06 -30.10
CA GLY A 2 34.24 -0.63 -28.85
C GLY A 2 33.78 -2.09 -28.85
N ASP A 3 34.62 -2.99 -28.32
CA ASP A 3 34.34 -4.41 -28.20
C ASP A 3 33.21 -4.66 -27.20
N TYR A 4 31.99 -4.81 -27.68
CA TYR A 4 30.84 -5.23 -26.87
C TYR A 4 30.75 -6.75 -26.69
N ASN A 5 31.79 -7.50 -27.05
CA ASN A 5 31.83 -8.95 -26.88
C ASN A 5 32.20 -9.34 -25.44
N ARG A 6 31.41 -8.88 -24.46
CA ARG A 6 31.42 -9.51 -23.13
C ARG A 6 30.52 -10.73 -23.23
N SER A 7 31.14 -11.89 -23.38
CA SER A 7 30.48 -13.15 -23.05
C SER A 7 29.85 -13.03 -21.67
N LEU A 8 28.58 -13.42 -21.56
CA LEU A 8 27.85 -13.46 -20.29
C LEU A 8 28.66 -14.35 -19.33
N LYS A 9 29.17 -13.76 -18.26
CA LYS A 9 29.86 -14.52 -17.22
C LYS A 9 28.80 -15.18 -16.35
N GLU A 10 28.84 -16.50 -16.29
CA GLU A 10 28.02 -17.25 -15.34
C GLU A 10 28.47 -16.91 -13.92
N ILE A 11 27.54 -16.43 -13.11
CA ILE A 11 27.79 -16.09 -11.70
C ILE A 11 26.99 -17.08 -10.85
N VAL A 12 27.70 -17.99 -10.19
CA VAL A 12 27.14 -19.02 -9.30
C VAL A 12 27.10 -18.59 -7.82
N ASN A 13 27.17 -17.28 -7.55
CA ASN A 13 27.17 -16.77 -6.19
C ASN A 13 25.74 -16.81 -5.60
N ALA A 14 25.55 -17.66 -4.59
CA ALA A 14 24.29 -17.84 -3.88
C ALA A 14 23.83 -16.59 -3.09
N GLU A 15 24.72 -15.66 -2.75
CA GLU A 15 24.35 -14.35 -2.17
C GLU A 15 23.71 -13.45 -3.22
N LEU A 16 24.29 -13.38 -4.43
CA LEU A 16 23.73 -12.60 -5.52
C LEU A 16 22.34 -13.10 -5.95
N GLN A 17 22.13 -14.42 -5.92
CA GLN A 17 20.79 -14.98 -6.16
C GLN A 17 19.78 -14.51 -5.11
N ARG A 18 20.16 -14.45 -3.83
CA ARG A 18 19.29 -13.94 -2.76
C ARG A 18 19.01 -12.44 -2.92
N GLU A 19 20.01 -11.65 -3.27
CA GLU A 19 19.83 -10.21 -3.52
C GLU A 19 18.91 -9.94 -4.71
N LEU A 20 19.02 -10.72 -5.78
CA LEU A 20 18.14 -10.62 -6.95
C LEU A 20 16.68 -10.95 -6.61
N VAL A 21 16.43 -11.98 -5.79
CA VAL A 21 15.08 -12.31 -5.31
C VAL A 21 14.50 -11.17 -4.49
N VAL A 22 15.29 -10.56 -3.60
CA VAL A 22 14.85 -9.39 -2.81
C VAL A 22 14.54 -8.19 -3.70
N LEU A 23 15.33 -7.95 -4.77
CA LEU A 23 15.07 -6.88 -5.72
C LEU A 23 13.78 -7.13 -6.53
N GLU A 24 13.52 -8.37 -6.95
CA GLU A 24 12.28 -8.75 -7.65
C GLU A 24 11.05 -8.57 -6.74
N ASP A 25 11.15 -8.94 -5.47
CA ASP A 25 10.10 -8.71 -4.45
C ASP A 25 9.87 -7.22 -4.17
N GLN A 26 10.90 -6.38 -4.30
CA GLN A 26 10.80 -4.92 -4.16
C GLN A 26 10.15 -4.25 -5.38
N GLU A 27 10.38 -4.77 -6.59
CA GLU A 27 9.75 -4.28 -7.82
C GLU A 27 8.25 -4.60 -7.87
N GLY A 28 7.83 -5.71 -7.25
CA GLY A 28 6.42 -6.10 -7.12
C GLY A 28 5.70 -5.40 -5.96
N GLY A 29 5.71 -4.06 -5.90
CA GLY A 29 5.20 -3.25 -4.78
C GLY A 29 3.99 -3.83 -4.03
N VAL A 30 4.26 -4.69 -3.02
CA VAL A 30 3.25 -5.57 -2.42
C VAL A 30 2.29 -4.86 -1.48
N ASN A 31 2.50 -3.57 -1.21
CA ASN A 31 1.83 -2.86 -0.14
C ASN A 31 1.61 -1.38 -0.50
N CYS A 32 0.47 -1.08 -1.13
CA CYS A 32 0.06 0.29 -1.46
C CYS A 32 -0.97 0.81 -0.46
N LYS A 33 -0.94 2.11 -0.17
CA LYS A 33 -1.92 2.80 0.68
C LYS A 33 -2.63 3.88 -0.13
N PHE A 34 -3.94 3.93 0.00
CA PHE A 34 -4.78 4.93 -0.65
C PHE A 34 -5.64 5.62 0.42
N GLY A 35 -5.68 6.94 0.38
CA GLY A 35 -6.60 7.72 1.19
C GLY A 35 -7.96 7.79 0.49
N VAL A 36 -9.04 7.60 1.24
CA VAL A 36 -10.40 7.80 0.77
C VAL A 36 -11.04 8.86 1.65
N ILE A 37 -11.58 9.91 1.04
CA ILE A 37 -12.21 11.04 1.74
C ILE A 37 -13.61 11.21 1.17
N TYR A 38 -14.60 11.39 2.05
CA TYR A 38 -15.97 11.72 1.67
C TYR A 38 -16.13 13.25 1.62
N ALA A 39 -16.67 13.76 0.51
CA ALA A 39 -16.85 15.19 0.28
C ALA A 39 -18.28 15.49 -0.19
N LEU A 40 -18.97 16.38 0.51
CA LEU A 40 -20.29 16.88 0.13
C LEU A 40 -20.19 18.06 -0.82
N LYS A 41 -21.23 18.28 -1.64
CA LYS A 41 -21.30 19.42 -2.57
C LYS A 41 -21.15 20.78 -1.91
N THR A 42 -21.56 20.90 -0.65
CA THR A 42 -21.52 22.13 0.15
C THR A 42 -20.18 22.37 0.83
N GLN A 43 -19.26 21.40 0.78
CA GLN A 43 -17.94 21.50 1.40
C GLN A 43 -16.94 22.06 0.40
N HIS A 44 -16.20 23.08 0.84
CA HIS A 44 -15.26 23.81 -0.02
C HIS A 44 -13.85 23.87 0.58
N SER A 45 -13.63 23.31 1.77
CA SER A 45 -12.30 23.21 2.38
C SER A 45 -12.01 21.79 2.85
N ASP A 46 -10.74 21.43 2.80
CA ASP A 46 -10.26 20.12 3.25
C ASP A 46 -10.60 19.89 4.72
N MET A 47 -10.52 20.94 5.54
CA MET A 47 -10.89 20.88 6.95
C MET A 47 -12.34 20.42 7.13
N GLN A 48 -13.28 20.92 6.33
CA GLN A 48 -14.67 20.49 6.39
C GLN A 48 -14.83 19.01 6.00
N MET A 49 -14.09 18.56 4.98
CA MET A 49 -14.14 17.17 4.51
C MET A 49 -13.53 16.20 5.53
N PHE A 50 -12.44 16.60 6.19
CA PHE A 50 -11.78 15.79 7.23
C PHE A 50 -12.57 15.69 8.54
N SER A 51 -13.50 16.63 8.78
CA SER A 51 -14.38 16.60 9.97
C SER A 51 -15.65 15.73 9.79
N ASN A 52 -15.84 15.09 8.64
CA ASN A 52 -16.98 14.19 8.43
C ASN A 52 -16.85 12.93 9.31
N GLU A 53 -17.80 12.73 10.23
CA GLU A 53 -17.84 11.53 11.07
C GLU A 53 -18.53 10.34 10.37
N HIS A 54 -19.44 10.63 9.44
CA HIS A 54 -20.25 9.64 8.74
C HIS A 54 -20.39 9.98 7.25
N GLY A 55 -20.41 8.95 6.40
CA GLY A 55 -20.78 9.04 4.98
C GLY A 55 -22.26 8.80 4.75
N ASP A 56 -22.69 8.85 3.48
CA ASP A 56 -24.03 8.44 3.06
C ASP A 56 -24.10 6.96 2.67
N GLU A 57 -25.29 6.46 2.35
CA GLU A 57 -25.50 5.07 1.94
C GLU A 57 -24.72 4.71 0.66
N ASN A 58 -24.53 5.67 -0.24
CA ASN A 58 -23.79 5.45 -1.48
C ASN A 58 -22.29 5.29 -1.20
N PHE A 59 -21.73 6.11 -0.31
CA PHE A 59 -20.36 6.01 0.15
C PHE A 59 -20.13 4.67 0.85
N GLU A 60 -21.03 4.25 1.73
CA GLU A 60 -20.96 2.95 2.40
C GLU A 60 -20.96 1.78 1.41
N ARG A 61 -21.77 1.87 0.35
CA ARG A 61 -21.75 0.89 -0.74
C ARG A 61 -20.43 0.91 -1.51
N PHE A 62 -19.88 2.09 -1.79
CA PHE A 62 -18.59 2.23 -2.45
C PHE A 62 -17.44 1.63 -1.62
N ILE A 63 -17.40 1.88 -0.31
CA ILE A 63 -16.37 1.30 0.57
C ILE A 63 -16.44 -0.24 0.58
N LYS A 64 -17.66 -0.81 0.59
CA LYS A 64 -17.84 -2.27 0.48
C LYS A 64 -17.36 -2.85 -0.85
N LEU A 65 -17.35 -2.06 -1.93
CA LEU A 65 -16.81 -2.47 -3.23
C LEU A 65 -15.28 -2.35 -3.28
N LEU A 66 -14.70 -1.37 -2.58
CA LEU A 66 -13.24 -1.22 -2.50
C LEU A 66 -12.57 -2.39 -1.79
N GLY A 67 -13.23 -2.96 -0.78
CA GLY A 67 -12.71 -4.12 -0.09
C GLY A 67 -13.44 -4.47 1.21
N GLN A 68 -12.78 -5.30 2.00
CA GLN A 68 -13.29 -5.76 3.27
C GLN A 68 -12.84 -4.82 4.41
N ARG A 69 -13.77 -4.53 5.33
CA ARG A 69 -13.44 -3.88 6.60
C ARG A 69 -12.83 -4.89 7.55
N ILE A 70 -11.68 -4.53 8.12
CA ILE A 70 -10.96 -5.33 9.11
C ILE A 70 -10.88 -4.57 10.42
N GLU A 71 -10.76 -5.31 11.52
CA GLU A 71 -10.43 -4.75 12.82
C GLU A 71 -8.92 -4.55 12.91
N LEU A 72 -8.48 -3.36 13.31
CA LEU A 72 -7.06 -3.04 13.40
C LEU A 72 -6.41 -3.59 14.67
N GLN A 73 -7.20 -3.83 15.73
CA GLN A 73 -6.69 -4.37 16.98
C GLN A 73 -6.09 -5.76 16.75
N ASN A 74 -4.81 -5.92 17.10
CA ASN A 74 -4.04 -7.15 16.87
C ASN A 74 -3.94 -7.59 15.40
N TRP A 75 -4.07 -6.66 14.45
CA TRP A 75 -3.91 -6.98 13.03
C TRP A 75 -2.45 -7.30 12.70
N GLY A 76 -2.20 -8.52 12.20
CA GLY A 76 -0.85 -9.04 11.92
C GLY A 76 -0.34 -8.85 10.49
N SER A 77 -1.16 -8.32 9.58
CA SER A 77 -0.76 -8.11 8.18
C SER A 77 -0.39 -6.64 7.92
N TYR A 78 -0.23 -6.25 6.65
CA TYR A 78 0.09 -4.87 6.28
C TYR A 78 -0.89 -3.87 6.91
N ARG A 79 -0.34 -2.91 7.66
CA ARG A 79 -1.10 -1.93 8.45
C ARG A 79 -1.15 -0.54 7.86
N GLY A 80 -0.45 -0.28 6.74
CA GLY A 80 -0.53 1.01 6.05
C GLY A 80 -0.10 2.25 6.85
N GLY A 81 0.54 2.08 8.01
CA GLY A 81 0.88 3.16 8.95
C GLY A 81 -0.22 3.47 9.97
N LEU A 82 -1.28 2.65 10.06
CA LEU A 82 -2.29 2.71 11.10
C LEU A 82 -1.82 2.01 12.38
N ASP A 83 -2.33 2.47 13.52
CA ASP A 83 -2.06 1.84 14.81
C ASP A 83 -2.87 0.53 14.95
N THR A 84 -2.20 -0.52 15.40
CA THR A 84 -2.75 -1.86 15.58
C THR A 84 -2.62 -2.36 17.02
N PHE A 85 -1.92 -1.60 17.88
CA PHE A 85 -1.65 -1.97 19.27
C PHE A 85 -2.14 -0.89 20.21
N CYS A 86 -3.23 -1.16 20.92
CA CYS A 86 -3.63 -0.33 22.04
C CYS A 86 -2.83 -0.77 23.28
N THR A 87 -1.71 -0.12 23.58
CA THR A 87 -1.11 -0.22 24.93
C THR A 87 -1.98 0.63 25.87
N SER A 88 -2.78 -0.04 26.70
CA SER A 88 -3.51 0.61 27.81
C SER A 88 -2.58 1.15 28.88
#